data_AF-A0AAD9PTX1-F1
#
_entry.id   AF-A0AAD9PTX1-F1
#
_cell.length_a   1.000
_cell.length_b   1.000
_cell.length_c   1.000
_cell.angle_alpha   90.00
_cell.angle_beta   90.00
_cell.angle_gamma   90.00
#
_symmetry.space_group_name_H-M   'P 1'
#
loop_
_entity.id
_entity.type
_entity.pdbx_description
1 polymer ?
#
loop_
_entity_poly.entity_id
_entity_poly.type
_entity_poly.pdbx_seq_one_letter_code
_entity_poly.pdbx_strand_id
1 'polypeptide(L)'
;MCRAVEEAAEEMELKVKNFLQDGCGCSHGKNRSPCSRQFSEALMLENLCNCMELSQGELDLVNLANIQAFTYVEVSGEKQKRSHRSAFTFQARPICKKIFLRLYGISYSRFRRLKDHYEDNGILPRVHGNHE
;
A
#
# COMPACT_ATOMS: atom_id res chain seq x y z
N MET A 1 -21.98 -16.16 9.17
CA MET A 1 -21.48 -15.19 8.17
C MET A 1 -22.14 -15.49 6.84
N CYS A 2 -22.33 -14.51 5.96
CA CYS A 2 -22.86 -14.78 4.61
C CYS A 2 -21.78 -15.49 3.79
N ARG A 3 -22.14 -16.52 3.02
CA ARG A 3 -21.25 -17.31 2.16
C ARG A 3 -20.33 -16.46 1.26
N ALA A 4 -20.82 -15.31 0.78
CA ALA A 4 -20.04 -14.38 -0.04
C ALA A 4 -18.85 -13.73 0.70
N VAL A 5 -18.94 -13.58 2.03
CA VAL A 5 -17.85 -13.04 2.86
C VAL A 5 -16.76 -14.08 3.06
N GLU A 6 -17.15 -15.36 3.22
CA GLU A 6 -16.22 -16.49 3.32
C GLU A 6 -15.49 -16.71 1.99
N GLU A 7 -16.21 -16.69 0.86
CA GLU A 7 -15.62 -16.83 -0.49
C GLU A 7 -14.63 -15.67 -0.81
N ALA A 8 -14.93 -14.45 -0.40
CA ALA A 8 -14.04 -13.30 -0.57
C ALA A 8 -12.76 -13.40 0.29
N ALA A 9 -12.87 -13.97 1.50
CA ALA A 9 -11.73 -14.20 2.38
C ALA A 9 -10.80 -15.30 1.82
N GLU A 10 -11.35 -16.41 1.36
CA GLU A 10 -10.58 -17.50 0.73
C GLU A 10 -9.85 -17.03 -0.54
N GLU A 11 -10.50 -16.23 -1.38
CA GLU A 11 -9.87 -15.64 -2.56
C GLU A 11 -8.73 -14.69 -2.17
N MET A 12 -8.90 -13.92 -1.10
CA MET A 12 -7.85 -13.04 -0.58
C MET A 12 -6.64 -13.83 -0.10
N GLU A 13 -6.86 -14.85 0.71
CA GLU A 13 -5.82 -15.76 1.21
C GLU A 13 -5.01 -16.36 0.07
N LEU A 14 -5.69 -16.95 -0.92
CA LEU A 14 -5.04 -17.53 -2.09
C LEU A 14 -4.19 -16.50 -2.84
N LYS A 15 -4.72 -15.29 -3.06
CA LYS A 15 -3.96 -14.22 -3.71
C LYS A 15 -2.75 -13.79 -2.88
N VAL A 16 -2.80 -13.80 -1.53
CA VAL A 16 -1.66 -13.41 -0.67
C VAL A 16 -0.59 -14.47 -0.77
N LYS A 17 -0.98 -15.73 -0.64
CA LYS A 17 -0.11 -16.88 -0.74
C LYS A 17 0.64 -16.92 -2.07
N ASN A 18 -0.09 -16.82 -3.18
CA ASN A 18 0.51 -16.80 -4.52
C ASN A 18 1.49 -15.63 -4.67
N PHE A 19 1.09 -14.43 -4.23
CA PHE A 19 1.95 -13.26 -4.30
C PHE A 19 3.24 -13.39 -3.48
N LEU A 20 3.19 -14.01 -2.30
CA LEU A 20 4.38 -14.24 -1.48
C LEU A 20 5.30 -15.32 -2.06
N GLN A 21 4.73 -16.34 -2.72
CA GLN A 21 5.49 -17.36 -3.44
C GLN A 21 6.22 -16.78 -4.66
N ASP A 22 5.52 -16.01 -5.50
CA ASP A 22 6.10 -15.34 -6.67
C ASP A 22 7.11 -14.25 -6.26
N GLY A 23 6.79 -13.57 -5.17
CA GLY A 23 7.51 -12.42 -4.67
C GLY A 23 7.25 -11.14 -5.46
N CYS A 24 7.66 -10.00 -4.89
CA CYS A 24 7.37 -8.69 -5.49
C CYS A 24 8.34 -8.30 -6.63
N GLY A 25 9.38 -9.10 -6.91
CA GLY A 25 10.35 -8.86 -7.99
C GLY A 25 11.26 -7.64 -7.82
N CYS A 26 11.24 -6.97 -6.65
CA CYS A 26 12.17 -5.88 -6.35
C CYS A 26 13.49 -6.42 -5.75
N SER A 27 14.42 -5.52 -5.45
CA SER A 27 15.69 -5.86 -4.76
C SER A 27 15.89 -5.06 -3.47
N HIS A 28 14.80 -4.68 -2.79
CA HIS A 28 14.81 -3.87 -1.57
C HIS A 28 14.93 -4.70 -0.27
N GLY A 29 14.84 -6.03 -0.35
CA GLY A 29 15.07 -6.92 0.78
C GLY A 29 16.56 -7.14 1.06
N LYS A 30 16.85 -7.85 2.16
CA LYS A 30 18.21 -8.25 2.54
C LYS A 30 18.88 -9.02 1.40
N ASN A 31 20.19 -8.80 1.19
CA ASN A 31 20.97 -9.46 0.15
C ASN A 31 20.36 -9.35 -1.26
N ARG A 32 19.80 -8.17 -1.61
CA ARG A 32 19.13 -7.90 -2.91
C ARG A 32 17.90 -8.77 -3.18
N SER A 33 17.37 -9.48 -2.19
CA SER A 33 16.16 -10.28 -2.34
C SER A 33 14.90 -9.40 -2.49
N PRO A 34 13.78 -9.95 -2.99
CA PRO A 34 12.50 -9.26 -2.98
C PRO A 34 12.09 -8.87 -1.56
N CYS A 35 11.63 -7.62 -1.37
CA CYS A 35 11.21 -7.14 -0.05
C CYS A 35 10.00 -7.87 0.52
N SER A 36 9.24 -8.59 -0.34
CA SER A 36 8.14 -9.47 0.04
C SER A 36 8.56 -10.57 1.02
N ARG A 37 9.80 -11.04 0.93
CA ARG A 37 10.34 -12.11 1.79
C ARG A 37 10.51 -11.70 3.26
N GLN A 38 10.29 -10.42 3.58
CA GLN A 38 10.37 -9.90 4.95
C GLN A 38 9.04 -10.03 5.71
N PHE A 39 7.98 -10.50 5.05
CA PHE A 39 6.62 -10.54 5.58
C PHE A 39 6.08 -11.97 5.54
N SER A 40 5.32 -12.35 6.57
CA SER A 40 4.58 -13.61 6.60
C SER A 40 3.20 -13.44 5.98
N GLU A 41 2.62 -14.56 5.55
CA GLU A 41 1.23 -14.62 5.06
C GLU A 41 0.25 -14.11 6.13
N ALA A 42 0.38 -14.60 7.38
CA ALA A 42 -0.45 -14.18 8.51
C ALA A 42 -0.42 -12.65 8.73
N LEU A 43 0.76 -12.03 8.67
CA LEU A 43 0.90 -10.57 8.84
C LEU A 43 0.21 -9.79 7.71
N MET A 44 0.34 -10.25 6.47
CA MET A 44 -0.31 -9.59 5.34
C MET A 44 -1.83 -9.71 5.42
N LEU A 45 -2.33 -10.88 5.83
CA LEU A 45 -3.76 -11.12 6.00
C LEU A 45 -4.34 -10.30 7.15
N GLU A 46 -3.69 -10.29 8.31
CA GLU A 46 -4.09 -9.46 9.45
C GLU A 46 -4.19 -7.98 9.05
N ASN A 47 -3.17 -7.44 8.35
CA ASN A 47 -3.20 -6.07 7.89
C ASN A 47 -4.34 -5.81 6.88
N LEU A 48 -4.60 -6.75 5.97
CA LEU A 48 -5.68 -6.64 5.00
C LEU A 48 -7.06 -6.68 5.67
N CYS A 49 -7.26 -7.55 6.66
CA CYS A 49 -8.47 -7.58 7.48
C CYS A 49 -8.69 -6.24 8.17
N ASN A 50 -7.67 -5.69 8.82
CA ASN A 50 -7.75 -4.36 9.43
C ASN A 50 -8.11 -3.28 8.39
N CYS A 51 -7.57 -3.35 7.18
CA CYS A 51 -7.92 -2.40 6.10
C CYS A 51 -9.36 -2.56 5.61
N MET A 52 -9.94 -3.76 5.64
CA MET A 52 -11.33 -4.01 5.23
C MET A 52 -12.35 -3.54 6.26
N GLU A 53 -11.96 -3.45 7.54
CA GLU A 53 -12.80 -2.88 8.59
C GLU A 53 -12.94 -1.35 8.49
N LEU A 54 -12.01 -0.70 7.79
CA LEU A 54 -12.07 0.74 7.52
C LEU A 54 -13.11 1.06 6.45
N SER A 55 -13.81 2.18 6.62
CA SER A 55 -14.54 2.79 5.53
C SER A 55 -13.58 3.17 4.39
N GLN A 56 -14.11 3.28 3.17
CA GLN A 56 -13.30 3.70 2.03
C GLN A 56 -12.62 5.07 2.24
N GLY A 57 -13.26 5.97 2.99
CA GLY A 57 -12.71 7.29 3.32
C GLY A 57 -11.56 7.21 4.32
N GLU A 58 -11.68 6.36 5.34
CA GLU A 58 -10.60 6.12 6.31
C GLU A 58 -9.40 5.44 5.65
N LEU A 59 -9.64 4.41 4.82
CA LEU A 59 -8.57 3.76 4.07
C LEU A 59 -7.87 4.73 3.10
N ASP A 60 -8.62 5.63 2.45
CA ASP A 60 -8.04 6.70 1.63
C ASP A 60 -7.12 7.60 2.47
N LEU A 61 -7.54 8.02 3.67
CA LEU A 61 -6.71 8.83 4.57
C LEU A 61 -5.43 8.11 5.00
N VAL A 62 -5.50 6.81 5.33
CA VAL A 62 -4.31 6.00 5.63
C VAL A 62 -3.36 5.97 4.43
N ASN A 63 -3.88 5.80 3.21
CA ASN A 63 -3.06 5.81 2.00
C ASN A 63 -2.47 7.20 1.71
N LEU A 64 -3.21 8.28 1.93
CA LEU A 64 -2.72 9.66 1.77
C LEU A 64 -1.59 9.99 2.76
N ALA A 65 -1.72 9.55 4.01
CA ALA A 65 -0.66 9.70 5.01
C ALA A 65 0.62 8.93 4.60
N ASN A 66 0.47 7.71 4.08
CA ASN A 66 1.60 6.97 3.53
C ASN A 66 2.20 7.66 2.29
N ILE A 67 1.35 8.27 1.44
CA ILE A 67 1.79 9.05 0.29
C ILE A 67 2.64 10.26 0.70
N GLN A 68 2.17 11.03 1.68
CA GLN A 68 2.95 12.10 2.27
C GLN A 68 4.29 11.59 2.80
N ALA A 69 4.28 10.48 3.56
CA ALA A 69 5.48 9.97 4.20
C ALA A 69 6.60 9.64 3.20
N PHE A 70 6.29 9.07 2.03
CA PHE A 70 7.33 8.79 1.02
C PHE A 70 7.61 10.00 0.11
N THR A 71 6.64 10.92 -0.08
CA THR A 71 6.85 12.13 -0.91
C THR A 71 7.70 13.16 -0.17
N TYR A 72 7.53 13.31 1.14
CA TYR A 72 8.34 14.21 1.98
C TYR A 72 9.84 13.84 1.92
N VAL A 73 10.14 12.54 1.83
CA VAL A 73 11.52 12.04 1.64
C VAL A 73 12.14 12.53 0.33
N GLU A 74 11.35 12.88 -0.69
CA GLU A 74 11.86 13.41 -1.96
C GLU A 74 12.22 14.91 -1.90
N VAL A 75 11.66 15.69 -0.96
CA VAL A 75 11.78 17.16 -0.92
C VAL A 75 12.99 17.65 -0.12
N SER A 76 13.57 16.82 0.78
CA SER A 76 14.76 17.19 1.55
C SER A 76 16.07 17.09 0.73
N GLY A 77 16.27 18.04 -0.19
CA GLY A 77 17.49 18.84 -0.18
C GLY A 77 18.83 18.28 -0.69
N GLU A 78 18.92 17.24 -1.52
CA GLU A 78 20.15 16.98 -2.30
C GLU A 78 19.87 16.51 -3.72
N LYS A 79 20.45 17.22 -4.72
CA LYS A 79 20.54 16.78 -6.13
C LYS A 79 21.45 15.55 -6.24
N GLN A 80 21.01 14.39 -5.77
CA GLN A 80 21.73 13.13 -6.00
C GLN A 80 21.28 12.50 -7.31
N LYS A 81 22.24 12.28 -8.21
CA LYS A 81 22.12 11.80 -9.60
C LYS A 81 21.57 10.38 -9.79
N ARG A 82 20.83 9.83 -8.83
CA ARG A 82 20.01 8.63 -8.99
C ARG A 82 18.82 8.85 -8.08
N SER A 83 17.61 8.84 -8.64
CA SER A 83 16.37 8.71 -7.87
C SER A 83 16.61 7.64 -6.80
N HIS A 84 16.79 8.06 -5.54
CA HIS A 84 16.73 7.14 -4.42
C HIS A 84 15.33 6.57 -4.53
N ARG A 85 15.26 5.31 -4.99
CA ARG A 85 14.02 4.61 -5.29
C ARG A 85 13.11 4.79 -4.08
N SER A 86 12.12 5.68 -4.21
CA SER A 86 11.15 6.07 -3.19
C SER A 86 10.59 4.79 -2.56
N ALA A 87 11.12 4.43 -1.39
CA ALA A 87 10.71 3.23 -0.69
C ALA A 87 9.61 3.65 0.28
N PHE A 88 8.40 3.17 0.03
CA PHE A 88 7.36 3.13 1.04
C PHE A 88 7.91 2.41 2.29
N THR A 89 7.34 2.66 3.45
CA THR A 89 7.68 1.92 4.67
C THR A 89 6.45 1.21 5.23
N PHE A 90 6.67 0.07 5.86
CA PHE A 90 5.67 -0.63 6.65
C PHE A 90 6.34 -1.24 7.87
N GLN A 91 5.86 -0.90 9.07
CA GLN A 91 6.50 -1.27 10.34
C GLN A 91 8.01 -0.98 10.34
N ALA A 92 8.38 0.23 9.91
CA ALA A 92 9.78 0.70 9.75
C ALA A 92 10.65 -0.11 8.75
N ARG A 93 10.06 -0.98 7.92
CA ARG A 93 10.79 -1.73 6.88
C ARG A 93 10.52 -1.12 5.49
N PRO A 94 11.54 -0.94 4.64
CA PRO A 94 11.34 -0.43 3.29
C PRO A 94 10.62 -1.48 2.42
N ILE A 95 9.61 -1.02 1.68
CA ILE A 95 8.80 -1.84 0.78
C ILE A 95 8.71 -1.19 -0.60
N CYS A 96 8.60 -2.03 -1.63
CA CYS A 96 8.30 -1.56 -2.96
C CYS A 96 6.79 -1.28 -3.11
N LYS A 97 6.43 -0.51 -4.14
CA LYS A 97 5.04 -0.21 -4.49
C LYS A 97 4.14 -1.45 -4.57
N LYS A 98 4.62 -2.58 -5.12
CA LYS A 98 3.79 -3.80 -5.22
C LYS A 98 3.39 -4.34 -3.86
N ILE A 99 4.30 -4.29 -2.87
CA ILE A 99 3.98 -4.68 -1.50
C ILE A 99 3.03 -3.70 -0.86
N PHE A 100 3.22 -2.40 -1.08
CA PHE A 100 2.31 -1.37 -0.60
C PHE A 100 0.88 -1.62 -1.08
N LEU A 101 0.68 -1.78 -2.40
CA LEU A 101 -0.63 -2.06 -2.99
C LEU A 101 -1.25 -3.33 -2.40
N ARG A 102 -0.43 -4.35 -2.11
CA ARG A 102 -0.88 -5.62 -1.54
C ARG A 102 -1.27 -5.51 -0.06
N LEU A 103 -0.51 -4.77 0.75
CA LEU A 103 -0.80 -4.57 2.18
C LEU A 103 -2.09 -3.78 2.37
N TYR A 104 -2.28 -2.70 1.61
CA TYR A 104 -3.43 -1.80 1.76
C TYR A 104 -4.63 -2.19 0.89
N GLY A 105 -4.56 -3.30 0.15
CA GLY A 105 -5.67 -3.79 -0.66
C GLY A 105 -6.13 -2.85 -1.77
N ILE A 106 -5.28 -1.92 -2.23
CA ILE A 106 -5.66 -0.92 -3.23
C ILE A 106 -5.10 -1.24 -4.63
N SER A 107 -5.87 -0.90 -5.66
CA SER A 107 -5.41 -1.01 -7.03
C SER A 107 -4.40 0.10 -7.38
N TYR A 108 -3.57 -0.15 -8.40
CA TYR A 108 -2.65 0.86 -8.93
C TYR A 108 -3.39 2.13 -9.40
N SER A 109 -4.57 1.98 -10.02
CA SER A 109 -5.36 3.11 -10.50
C SER A 109 -5.98 3.92 -9.36
N ARG A 110 -6.34 3.30 -8.24
CA ARG A 110 -6.76 4.01 -7.02
C ARG A 110 -5.59 4.74 -6.39
N PHE A 111 -4.44 4.08 -6.26
CA PHE A 111 -3.21 4.71 -5.78
C PHE A 111 -2.85 5.96 -6.57
N ARG A 112 -2.89 5.90 -7.92
CA ARG A 112 -2.58 7.04 -8.77
C ARG A 112 -3.50 8.23 -8.46
N ARG A 113 -4.81 7.99 -8.45
CA ARG A 113 -5.81 9.02 -8.12
C ARG A 113 -5.62 9.63 -6.73
N LEU A 114 -5.19 8.83 -5.75
CA LEU A 114 -4.87 9.34 -4.41
C LEU A 114 -3.59 10.17 -4.39
N LYS A 115 -2.59 9.80 -5.19
CA LYS A 115 -1.38 10.61 -5.37
C LYS A 115 -1.69 11.95 -6.02
N ASP A 116 -2.48 11.94 -7.10
CA ASP A 116 -2.91 13.16 -7.79
C ASP A 116 -3.73 14.07 -6.83
N HIS A 117 -4.69 13.48 -6.09
CA HIS A 117 -5.44 14.20 -5.05
C HIS A 117 -4.55 14.81 -3.97
N TYR A 118 -3.54 14.07 -3.50
CA TYR A 118 -2.59 14.55 -2.50
C TYR A 118 -1.78 15.75 -2.99
N GLU A 119 -1.35 15.75 -4.25
CA GLU A 119 -0.59 16.86 -4.85
C GLU A 119 -1.41 18.15 -4.87
N ASP A 120 -2.72 18.05 -5.13
CA ASP A 120 -3.62 19.20 -5.19
C ASP A 120 -4.18 19.63 -3.82
N ASN A 121 -4.43 18.68 -2.91
CA ASN A 121 -5.23 18.90 -1.70
C ASN A 121 -4.53 18.49 -0.39
N GLY A 122 -3.39 17.82 -0.44
CA GLY A 122 -2.74 17.23 0.73
C GLY A 122 -3.55 16.07 1.33
N ILE A 123 -3.52 15.94 2.67
CA ILE A 123 -4.24 14.90 3.41
C ILE A 123 -5.64 15.41 3.76
N LEU A 124 -6.48 15.54 2.74
CA LEU A 124 -7.90 15.86 2.91
C LEU A 124 -8.77 14.70 2.45
N PRO A 125 -9.92 14.43 3.12
CA PRO A 125 -10.88 13.44 2.65
C PRO A 125 -11.30 13.73 1.20
N ARG A 126 -11.42 12.69 0.38
CA ARG A 126 -11.99 12.83 -0.96
C ARG A 126 -13.49 13.03 -0.86
N VAL A 127 -13.96 14.25 -1.09
CA VAL A 127 -15.37 14.53 -1.27
C VAL A 127 -15.77 14.05 -2.67
N HIS A 128 -16.57 13.00 -2.77
CA HIS A 128 -17.31 12.77 -4.01
C HIS A 128 -18.46 13.77 -4.02
N GLY A 129 -18.58 14.54 -5.10
CA GLY A 129 -19.63 15.54 -5.26
C GLY A 129 -21.01 14.89 -5.34
N ASN A 130 -21.55 14.51 -4.18
CA ASN A 130 -22.97 14.49 -3.87
C ASN A 130 -23.09 15.33 -2.60
N HIS A 131 -23.00 16.65 -2.76
CA HIS A 131 -23.60 17.55 -1.79
C HIS A 131 -25.10 17.45 -2.02
N GLU A 132 -25.84 16.94 -1.04
CA GLU A 132 -27.27 17.23 -0.90
C GLU A 132 -27.46 18.69 -0.47
#